data_AF-T1AGB8-F1
#
_entry.id   AF-T1AGB8-F1
#
_cell.length_a   1.000
_cell.length_b   1.000
_cell.length_c   1.000
_cell.angle_alpha   90.00
_cell.angle_beta   90.00
_cell.angle_gamma   90.00
#
_symmetry.space_group_name_H-M   'P 1'
#
loop_
_entity.id
_entity.type
_entity.pdbx_description
1 polymer ?
#
loop_
_entity_poly.entity_id
_entity_poly.type
_entity_poly.pdbx_seq_one_letter_code
_entity_poly.pdbx_strand_id
1 'polypeptide(L)' 'MFSRERDASKVALAHLAALCAPNGIALIDCQMPSSHLSSLGARAISRAQFQALLERWVTLTPLPLQHPPRPCSA' A
#
# COMPACT_ATOMS: atom_id res chain seq x y z
N MET A 1 5.63 2.52 -9.77
CA MET A 1 4.72 3.68 -9.92
C MET A 1 5.37 4.71 -10.83
N PHE A 2 4.59 5.53 -11.55
CA PHE A 2 5.06 6.66 -12.38
C PHE A 2 4.24 7.91 -12.04
N SER A 3 4.72 9.08 -12.46
CA SER A 3 4.02 10.36 -12.25
C SER A 3 4.25 11.26 -13.45
N ARG A 4 3.19 11.90 -13.95
CA ARG A 4 3.27 12.91 -15.02
C ARG A 4 3.40 14.34 -14.48
N GLU A 5 3.02 14.53 -13.22
CA GLU A 5 3.10 15.78 -12.48
C GLU A 5 3.85 15.58 -11.16
N ARG A 6 4.28 16.67 -10.53
CA ARG A 6 4.93 16.58 -9.22
C ARG A 6 3.95 16.02 -8.19
N ASP A 7 4.46 15.15 -7.32
CA ASP A 7 3.76 14.55 -6.17
C ASP A 7 2.52 13.68 -6.46
N ALA A 8 2.04 13.55 -7.70
CA ALA A 8 0.84 12.76 -7.99
C ALA A 8 0.98 11.28 -7.58
N SER A 9 2.16 10.66 -7.77
CA SER A 9 2.41 9.29 -7.28
C SER A 9 2.37 9.18 -5.74
N LYS A 10 2.76 10.22 -5.00
CA LYS A 10 2.72 10.24 -3.54
C LYS A 10 1.28 10.35 -3.04
N VAL A 11 0.49 11.22 -3.67
CA VAL A 11 -0.95 11.35 -3.40
C VAL A 11 -1.65 10.02 -3.66
N ALA A 12 -1.38 9.37 -4.79
CA ALA A 12 -1.92 8.04 -5.09
C ALA A 12 -1.56 7.00 -4.01
N LEU A 13 -0.31 6.97 -3.54
CA LEU A 13 0.13 6.07 -2.47
C LEU A 13 -0.55 6.39 -1.13
N ALA A 14 -0.72 7.68 -0.80
CA ALA A 14 -1.41 8.10 0.42
C ALA A 14 -2.89 7.69 0.42
N HIS A 15 -3.58 7.84 -0.73
CA HIS A 15 -4.95 7.35 -0.89
C HIS A 15 -5.03 5.82 -0.80
N LEU A 16 -4.09 5.09 -1.41
CA LEU A 16 -4.02 3.64 -1.26
C LEU A 16 -3.85 3.23 0.21
N ALA A 17 -2.94 3.87 0.94
CA ALA A 17 -2.72 3.59 2.36
C ALA A 17 -3.96 3.90 3.21
N ALA A 18 -4.67 4.99 2.92
CA ALA A 18 -5.93 5.33 3.59
C ALA A 18 -7.04 4.28 3.32
N LEU A 19 -7.00 3.61 2.16
CA LEU A 19 -7.91 2.53 1.84
C LEU A 19 -7.57 1.21 2.53
N CYS A 20 -6.31 1.00 2.94
CA CYS A 20 -5.90 -0.30 3.49
C CYS A 20 -6.62 -0.66 4.79
N ALA A 21 -6.59 0.23 5.78
CA ALA A 21 -7.17 -0.03 7.11
C ALA A 21 -8.67 -0.39 7.08
N PRO A 22 -9.57 0.39 6.45
CA PRO A 22 -11.00 0.04 6.41
C PRO A 22 -11.30 -1.23 5.60
N ASN A 23 -10.40 -1.63 4.69
CA ASN A 23 -10.55 -2.82 3.85
C ASN A 23 -9.82 -4.05 4.41
N GLY A 24 -9.28 -3.99 5.63
CA GLY A 24 -8.58 -5.11 6.26
C GLY A 24 -7.25 -5.49 5.57
N ILE A 25 -6.66 -4.58 4.79
CA ILE A 25 -5.35 -4.80 4.16
C ILE A 25 -4.26 -4.49 5.19
N ALA A 26 -3.52 -5.51 5.58
CA ALA A 26 -2.52 -5.39 6.65
C ALA A 26 -1.16 -4.82 6.18
N LEU A 27 -0.81 -4.98 4.91
CA LEU A 27 0.49 -4.57 4.37
C LEU A 27 0.46 -4.24 2.88
N ILE A 28 1.37 -3.37 2.46
CA ILE A 28 1.72 -3.13 1.05
C ILE A 28 3.14 -3.69 0.85
N ASP A 29 3.28 -4.65 -0.05
CA ASP A 29 4.60 -5.17 -0.44
C ASP A 29 5.24 -4.24 -1.49
N CYS A 30 6.44 -3.74 -1.18
CA CYS A 30 7.21 -2.86 -2.05
C CYS A 30 8.39 -3.59 -2.72
N GLN A 31 8.48 -4.91 -2.59
CA GLN A 31 9.53 -5.75 -3.17
C GLN A 31 10.93 -5.30 -2.71
N MET A 32 11.79 -4.92 -3.65
CA MET A 32 13.17 -4.53 -3.37
C MET A 32 13.24 -3.14 -2.73
N PRO A 33 13.99 -2.97 -1.63
CA PRO A 33 14.13 -1.67 -0.98
C PRO A 33 14.82 -0.65 -1.90
N SER A 34 14.40 0.61 -1.82
CA SER A 34 15.06 1.73 -2.46
C SER A 34 15.01 2.97 -1.56
N SER A 35 15.93 3.91 -1.75
CA SER A 35 15.93 5.19 -1.02
C SER A 35 14.61 5.95 -1.17
N HIS A 36 14.00 5.88 -2.35
CA HIS A 36 12.69 6.46 -2.61
C HIS A 36 11.61 5.83 -1.72
N LEU A 37 11.52 4.49 -1.68
CA LEU A 37 10.54 3.80 -0.84
C LEU A 37 10.75 4.07 0.65
N SER A 38 12.00 4.10 1.11
CA SER A 38 12.32 4.46 2.50
C SER A 38 11.87 5.88 2.85
N SER A 39 12.04 6.84 1.93
CA SER A 39 11.55 8.22 2.13
C SER A 39 10.03 8.32 2.22
N LEU A 40 9.30 7.34 1.66
CA LEU A 40 7.84 7.23 1.75
C LEU A 40 7.37 6.44 2.98
N GLY A 41 8.29 5.98 3.85
CA GLY A 41 7.99 5.26 5.08
C GLY A 41 8.06 3.73 4.97
N ALA A 42 8.49 3.17 3.84
CA ALA A 42 8.69 1.73 3.71
C ALA A 42 9.83 1.25 4.61
N ARG A 43 9.66 0.06 5.21
CA ARG A 43 10.63 -0.56 6.11
C ARG A 43 10.96 -1.96 5.63
N ALA A 44 12.25 -2.29 5.61
CA ALA A 44 12.68 -3.66 5.35
C ALA A 44 12.32 -4.54 6.56
N ILE A 45 11.87 -5.76 6.27
CA ILE A 45 11.62 -6.82 7.25
C ILE A 45 12.48 -8.03 6.90
N SER A 46 12.69 -8.93 7.86
CA SER A 46 13.42 -10.17 7.56
C SER A 46 12.58 -11.06 6.63
N ARG A 47 13.26 -11.91 5.86
CA ARG A 47 12.57 -12.90 5.01
C ARG A 47 11.62 -13.80 5.81
N ALA A 48 12.02 -14.21 7.01
CA ALA A 48 11.19 -15.03 7.88
C ALA A 48 9.91 -14.30 8.33
N GLN A 49 10.02 -13.01 8.67
CA GLN A 49 8.85 -12.19 8.98
C GLN A 49 7.93 -12.03 7.76
N PHE A 50 8.49 -11.81 6.57
CA PHE A 50 7.72 -11.73 5.34
C PHE A 50 6.97 -13.01 5.02
N GLN A 51 7.62 -14.18 5.14
CA GLN A 51 7.00 -15.48 4.93
C GLN A 51 5.83 -15.73 5.90
N ALA A 52 6.01 -15.43 7.19
CA ALA A 52 4.94 -15.54 8.17
C ALA A 52 3.74 -14.62 7.87
N LEU A 53 3.98 -13.42 7.33
CA LEU A 53 2.91 -12.53 6.88
C LEU A 53 2.21 -13.09 5.64
N LEU A 54 2.95 -13.63 4.67
CA LEU A 54 2.37 -14.24 3.48
C LEU A 54 1.46 -15.41 3.83
N GLU A 55 1.94 -16.36 4.64
CA GLU A 55 1.14 -17.52 5.11
C GLU A 55 -0.17 -17.08 5.77
N ARG A 56 -0.12 -15.98 6.54
CA ARG A 56 -1.28 -15.44 7.25
C ARG A 56 -2.30 -14.77 6.33
N TRP A 57 -1.86 -14.04 5.30
CA TRP A 57 -2.72 -13.10 4.56
C TRP A 57 -3.04 -13.54 3.12
N VAL A 58 -2.25 -14.43 2.50
CA VAL A 58 -2.43 -14.83 1.09
C VAL A 58 -3.62 -15.76 0.86
N THR A 59 -4.07 -16.44 1.91
CA THR A 59 -5.19 -17.40 1.86
C THR A 59 -6.55 -16.73 1.99
N LEU A 60 -6.60 -15.42 2.21
CA LEU A 60 -7.85 -14.68 2.34
C LEU A 60 -8.50 -14.47 0.97
N THR A 61 -9.82 -14.66 0.92
CA THR A 61 -10.62 -14.26 -0.23
C THR A 61 -10.61 -12.73 -0.35
N PRO A 62 -10.23 -12.16 -1.52
CA PRO A 62 -10.25 -10.73 -1.71
C PRO A 62 -11.68 -10.19 -1.55
N LEU A 63 -11.86 -9.24 -0.62
CA LEU A 63 -13.09 -8.46 -0.54
C LEU A 63 -13.03 -7.32 -1.57
N PRO A 64 -14.18 -6.92 -2.15
CA PRO A 64 -14.22 -5.73 -2.99
C PRO A 64 -13.75 -4.53 -2.16
N LEU A 65 -12.81 -3.76 -2.72
CA LEU A 65 -12.33 -2.54 -2.08
C LEU A 65 -13.49 -1.56 -1.95
N GLN A 66 -13.78 -1.15 -0.73
CA GLN A 66 -14.61 0.01 -0.48
C GLN A 66 -13.82 1.24 -0.90
N HIS A 67 -14.28 1.90 -1.95
CA HIS A 67 -13.69 3.15 -2.39
C HIS A 67 -14.11 4.26 -1.41
N PRO A 68 -13.23 5.23 -1.13
CA PRO A 68 -13.66 6.39 -0.38
C PRO A 68 -14.68 7.15 -1.25
N PRO A 69 -15.61 7.93 -0.65
CA PRO A 69 -16.49 8.79 -1.43
C PRO A 69 -15.65 9.62 -2.39
N ARG A 70 -16.07 9.74 -3.65
CA ARG A 70 -15.36 10.57 -4.63
C ARG A 70 -15.21 11.96 -4.01
N PRO A 71 -14.01 12.57 -4.02
CA PRO A 71 -13.89 13.96 -3.60
C PRO A 71 -14.90 14.76 -4.44
N CYS A 72 -15.74 15.55 -3.75
CA CYS A 72 -16.69 16.43 -4.40
C CYS A 72 -15.91 17.24 -5.43
N SER A 73 -16.27 17.15 -6.71
CA SER A 73 -15.65 17.95 -7.76
C SER A 73 -15.77 19.42 -7.36
N ALA A 74 -14.63 20.07 -7.12
CA ALA A 74 -14.56 21.51 -6.94
C ALA A 74 -14.98 22.24 -8.21
#